data_AF-A0A319E5N7-F1
#
_entry.id   AF-A0A319E5N7-F1
#
_cell.length_a   1.000
_cell.length_b   1.000
_cell.length_c   1.000
_cell.angle_alpha   90.00
_cell.angle_beta   90.00
_cell.angle_gamma   90.00
#
_symmetry.space_group_name_H-M   'P 1'
#
loop_
_entity.id
_entity.type
_entity.pdbx_description
1 polymer ?
#
loop_
_entity_poly.entity_id
_entity_poly.type
_entity_poly.pdbx_seq_one_letter_code
_entity_poly.pdbx_strand_id
1 'polypeptide(L)'
;MSFRPMLNQRAVAPIAATLLAGGITLYPRRTAFAEEPQDAKKPIYDDFPTEIPAAPKPVVRPAPTPVSAPLSLSSSSSPTPTDILTAQVRQARLFLYQNSLAVETCFNNFLSRALHIENAFTNTVASLAPSAESGERLLPGGVYVVVAAMAGSIVARNRGVILRTASPLALGTVAAWTLLPVTMRNVSDLVWEYEKRVPAVADTHLQVRSQAEHLWYTGVAHSGMARAMMEEKIGDARKKLEEVVSKGH
;
A
#
# COMPACT_ATOMS: atom_id res chain seq x y z
N MET A 1 24.46 -27.21 -21.00
CA MET A 1 23.19 -27.19 -20.24
C MET A 1 22.72 -25.74 -20.15
N SER A 2 21.63 -25.39 -20.82
CA SER A 2 21.13 -24.01 -20.92
C SER A 2 19.74 -23.91 -20.28
N PHE A 3 19.64 -23.27 -19.12
CA PHE A 3 18.37 -22.91 -18.50
C PHE A 3 17.87 -21.58 -19.09
N ARG A 4 16.73 -21.62 -19.77
CA ARG A 4 15.94 -20.43 -20.15
C ARG A 4 14.78 -20.29 -19.16
N PRO A 5 14.60 -19.16 -18.47
CA PRO A 5 13.37 -18.91 -17.75
C PRO A 5 12.33 -18.30 -18.71
N MET A 6 11.32 -19.09 -19.08
CA MET A 6 10.08 -18.55 -19.67
C MET A 6 9.16 -18.09 -18.55
N LEU A 7 9.18 -16.80 -18.23
CA LEU A 7 8.17 -16.19 -17.35
C LEU A 7 7.04 -15.62 -18.22
N ASN A 8 5.96 -16.39 -18.36
CA ASN A 8 4.76 -16.02 -19.09
C ASN A 8 4.04 -14.83 -18.42
N GLN A 9 4.06 -13.66 -19.05
CA GLN A 9 3.40 -12.42 -18.61
C GLN A 9 1.87 -12.38 -18.82
N ARG A 10 1.16 -13.52 -18.78
CA ARG A 10 -0.29 -13.56 -19.13
C ARG A 10 -1.26 -13.94 -18.00
N ALA A 11 -0.78 -14.12 -16.77
CA ALA A 11 -1.62 -14.64 -15.68
C ALA A 11 -2.20 -13.60 -14.71
N VAL A 12 -1.92 -12.29 -14.87
CA VAL A 12 -2.39 -11.26 -13.91
C VAL A 12 -3.70 -10.58 -14.35
N ALA A 13 -4.06 -10.68 -15.64
CA ALA A 13 -5.30 -10.09 -16.15
C ALA A 13 -6.63 -10.75 -15.69
N PRO A 14 -6.74 -12.07 -15.40
CA PRO A 14 -8.05 -12.65 -15.10
C PRO A 14 -8.54 -12.41 -13.66
N ILE A 15 -7.66 -12.03 -12.72
CA ILE A 15 -8.04 -11.87 -11.30
C ILE A 15 -8.83 -10.57 -11.07
N ALA A 16 -8.50 -9.50 -11.80
CA ALA A 16 -9.24 -8.24 -11.71
C ALA A 16 -10.63 -8.33 -12.35
N ALA A 17 -10.80 -9.16 -13.39
CA ALA A 17 -12.08 -9.33 -14.09
C ALA A 17 -13.10 -10.15 -13.28
N THR A 18 -12.66 -11.12 -12.47
CA THR A 18 -13.57 -11.96 -11.68
C THR A 18 -14.22 -11.21 -10.51
N LEU A 19 -13.54 -10.24 -9.91
CA LEU A 19 -14.10 -9.47 -8.79
C LEU A 19 -15.23 -8.53 -9.22
N LEU A 20 -15.14 -7.94 -10.41
CA LEU A 20 -16.20 -7.07 -10.93
C LEU A 20 -17.41 -7.85 -11.48
N ALA A 21 -17.19 -9.04 -12.05
CA ALA A 21 -18.29 -9.89 -12.53
C ALA A 21 -19.06 -10.59 -11.39
N GLY A 22 -18.38 -10.98 -10.30
CA GLY A 22 -19.01 -11.64 -9.15
C GLY A 22 -19.92 -10.74 -8.31
N GLY A 23 -19.70 -9.42 -8.32
CA GLY A 23 -20.53 -8.47 -7.58
C GLY A 23 -21.95 -8.26 -8.14
N ILE A 24 -22.17 -8.57 -9.42
CA ILE A 24 -23.45 -8.31 -10.10
C ILE A 24 -24.38 -9.53 -10.03
N THR A 25 -23.85 -10.74 -9.92
CA THR A 25 -24.65 -11.98 -9.86
C THR A 25 -25.29 -12.23 -8.49
N LEU A 26 -24.77 -11.59 -7.43
CA LEU A 26 -25.32 -11.67 -6.08
C LEU A 26 -26.23 -10.50 -5.70
N TYR A 27 -26.51 -9.57 -6.61
CA TYR A 27 -27.45 -8.49 -6.33
C TYR A 27 -28.88 -9.03 -6.28
N PRO A 28 -29.56 -9.03 -5.12
CA PRO A 28 -30.92 -9.56 -5.01
C PRO A 28 -31.86 -8.66 -5.80
N ARG A 29 -32.29 -9.12 -6.98
CA ARG A 29 -33.19 -8.40 -7.89
C ARG A 29 -34.63 -8.26 -7.39
N ARG A 30 -34.95 -8.86 -6.23
CA ARG A 30 -36.29 -8.90 -5.67
C ARG A 30 -36.22 -8.61 -4.17
N THR A 31 -36.52 -7.37 -3.80
CA THR A 31 -36.82 -7.01 -2.41
C THR A 31 -38.17 -7.63 -2.07
N ALA A 32 -38.16 -8.76 -1.36
CA ALA A 32 -39.38 -9.31 -0.78
C ALA A 32 -39.81 -8.40 0.37
N PHE A 33 -40.65 -7.42 0.07
CA PHE A 33 -41.42 -6.72 1.10
C PHE A 33 -42.33 -7.76 1.74
N ALA A 34 -42.23 -7.90 3.07
CA ALA A 34 -43.21 -8.65 3.84
C ALA A 34 -44.49 -7.79 3.92
N GLU A 35 -45.25 -7.73 2.83
CA GLU A 35 -46.61 -7.21 2.87
C GLU A 35 -47.50 -8.27 3.54
N GLU A 36 -47.99 -7.89 4.71
CA GLU A 36 -49.06 -8.54 5.45
C GLU A 36 -50.33 -8.62 4.59
N PRO A 37 -51.05 -9.76 4.55
CA PRO A 37 -52.31 -9.82 3.85
C PRO A 37 -53.31 -8.88 4.53
N GLN A 38 -53.76 -7.85 3.80
CA GLN A 38 -54.88 -6.99 4.19
C GLN A 38 -56.18 -7.79 4.19
N ASP A 39 -56.38 -8.62 5.22
CA ASP A 39 -57.70 -9.10 5.59
C ASP A 39 -58.16 -8.32 6.82
N ALA A 40 -59.31 -7.65 6.67
CA ALA A 40 -59.92 -6.69 7.59
C ALA A 40 -60.26 -7.26 8.98
N LYS A 41 -59.25 -7.54 9.81
CA LYS A 41 -59.41 -7.80 11.24
C LYS A 41 -58.75 -6.68 12.03
N LYS A 42 -59.58 -5.95 12.78
CA LYS A 42 -59.17 -4.89 13.69
C LYS A 42 -58.15 -5.46 14.68
N PRO A 43 -56.98 -4.81 14.88
CA PRO A 43 -56.01 -5.23 15.88
C PRO A 43 -56.65 -5.20 17.27
N ILE A 44 -56.46 -6.27 18.04
CA ILE A 44 -57.08 -6.48 19.37
C ILE A 44 -56.45 -5.58 20.46
N TYR A 45 -55.47 -4.74 20.12
CA TYR A 45 -54.70 -3.94 21.08
C TYR A 45 -54.69 -2.45 20.75
N ASP A 46 -55.86 -1.86 20.54
CA ASP A 46 -56.04 -0.40 20.53
C ASP A 46 -57.06 0.13 21.55
N ASP A 47 -57.75 -0.74 22.30
CA ASP A 47 -58.67 -0.32 23.35
C ASP A 47 -57.98 -0.34 24.73
N PHE A 48 -57.02 0.57 24.93
CA PHE A 48 -56.68 0.99 26.29
C PHE A 48 -57.58 2.18 26.64
N PRO A 49 -58.58 2.02 27.53
CA PRO A 49 -59.27 3.18 28.06
C PRO A 49 -58.23 4.07 28.76
N THR A 50 -58.13 5.30 28.27
CA THR A 50 -57.40 6.38 28.94
C THR A 50 -58.20 6.79 30.18
N GLU A 51 -58.21 5.94 31.20
CA GLU A 51 -58.61 6.32 32.56
C GLU A 51 -57.34 6.60 33.34
N ILE A 52 -57.08 7.88 33.58
CA ILE A 52 -56.03 8.39 34.47
C ILE A 52 -56.39 7.95 35.89
N PRO A 53 -55.62 7.06 36.57
CA PRO A 53 -55.85 6.79 37.97
C PRO A 53 -55.17 7.90 38.77
N ALA A 54 -55.97 8.69 39.47
CA ALA A 54 -55.48 9.56 40.54
C ALA A 54 -54.69 8.74 41.57
N ALA A 55 -53.60 9.32 42.05
CA ALA A 55 -52.63 8.70 42.96
C ALA A 55 -53.28 8.08 44.22
N PRO A 56 -52.84 6.87 44.63
CA PRO A 56 -53.04 6.40 45.99
C PRO A 56 -51.74 6.41 46.81
N LYS A 57 -51.92 6.81 48.07
CA LYS A 57 -50.96 6.91 49.18
C LYS A 57 -50.26 5.58 49.52
N PRO A 58 -49.09 5.61 50.19
CA PRO A 58 -48.30 4.42 50.45
C PRO A 58 -48.90 3.60 51.59
N VAL A 59 -49.17 2.31 51.35
CA VAL A 59 -49.50 1.34 52.40
C VAL A 59 -48.69 0.06 52.19
N VAL A 60 -47.68 -0.07 53.06
CA VAL A 60 -47.21 -1.26 53.79
C VAL A 60 -47.35 -2.64 53.12
N ARG A 61 -46.16 -3.23 52.87
CA ARG A 61 -45.88 -4.64 52.56
C ARG A 61 -46.24 -5.55 53.75
N PRO A 62 -46.83 -6.73 53.47
CA PRO A 62 -46.21 -7.97 53.94
C PRO A 62 -46.14 -9.05 52.85
N ALA A 63 -45.05 -9.81 52.86
CA ALA A 63 -44.93 -11.14 52.26
C ALA A 63 -44.85 -12.17 53.41
N PRO A 64 -44.84 -13.50 53.20
CA PRO A 64 -45.23 -14.32 52.05
C PRO A 64 -46.20 -15.47 52.44
N THR A 65 -46.85 -16.12 51.46
CA THR A 65 -47.33 -17.51 51.64
C THR A 65 -46.96 -18.35 50.41
N PRO A 66 -46.39 -19.55 50.60
CA PRO A 66 -45.90 -20.39 49.52
C PRO A 66 -47.05 -21.24 48.98
N VAL A 67 -47.27 -21.21 47.67
CA VAL A 67 -48.13 -22.20 47.01
C VAL A 67 -47.30 -22.88 45.94
N SER A 68 -46.86 -24.07 46.33
CA SER A 68 -46.69 -25.29 45.53
C SER A 68 -46.65 -25.12 44.01
N ALA A 69 -45.52 -25.55 43.45
CA ALA A 69 -45.38 -25.92 42.06
C ALA A 69 -46.55 -26.80 41.56
N PRO A 70 -46.75 -26.82 40.24
CA PRO A 70 -46.81 -28.12 39.61
C PRO A 70 -45.81 -28.24 38.45
N LEU A 71 -45.07 -29.33 38.53
CA LEU A 71 -44.89 -30.30 37.45
C LEU A 71 -44.17 -29.77 36.22
N SER A 72 -42.85 -29.94 36.28
CA SER A 72 -42.00 -30.22 35.13
C SER A 72 -42.60 -31.36 34.30
N LEU A 73 -43.45 -31.03 33.33
CA LEU A 73 -43.83 -31.94 32.27
C LEU A 73 -42.60 -32.12 31.37
N SER A 74 -41.81 -33.13 31.70
CA SER A 74 -40.97 -33.84 30.75
C SER A 74 -41.85 -34.46 29.67
N SER A 75 -42.27 -33.66 28.68
CA SER A 75 -42.80 -34.21 27.44
C SER A 75 -41.63 -34.48 26.52
N SER A 76 -41.29 -35.76 26.39
CA SER A 76 -40.70 -36.31 25.17
C SER A 76 -41.73 -36.13 24.04
N SER A 77 -41.93 -34.89 23.59
CA SER A 77 -42.78 -34.56 22.46
C SER A 77 -41.95 -34.79 21.22
N SER A 78 -42.35 -35.75 20.38
CA SER A 78 -41.92 -35.79 18.99
C SER A 78 -42.04 -34.37 18.42
N PRO A 79 -41.01 -33.86 17.73
CA PRO A 79 -40.96 -32.47 17.32
C PRO A 79 -42.17 -32.17 16.45
N THR A 80 -42.92 -31.14 16.83
CA THR A 80 -43.96 -30.62 15.96
C THR A 80 -43.29 -30.05 14.71
N PRO A 81 -43.93 -30.09 13.52
CA PRO A 81 -43.34 -29.56 12.29
C PRO A 81 -42.90 -28.10 12.42
N THR A 82 -43.55 -27.33 13.30
CA THR A 82 -43.17 -25.96 13.66
C THR A 82 -41.85 -25.89 14.43
N ASP A 83 -41.57 -26.80 15.36
CA ASP A 83 -40.29 -26.85 16.10
C ASP A 83 -39.10 -27.16 15.20
N ILE A 84 -39.31 -27.94 14.13
CA ILE A 84 -38.28 -28.22 13.15
C ILE A 84 -37.96 -26.95 12.35
N LEU A 85 -38.98 -26.21 11.92
CA LEU A 85 -38.81 -24.95 11.20
C LEU A 85 -38.11 -23.89 12.06
N THR A 86 -38.50 -23.75 13.33
CA THR A 86 -37.85 -22.78 14.24
C THR A 86 -36.38 -23.12 14.47
N ALA A 87 -36.03 -24.41 14.58
CA ALA A 87 -34.64 -24.86 14.67
C ALA A 87 -33.83 -24.52 13.40
N GLN A 88 -34.41 -24.73 12.21
CA GLN A 88 -33.76 -24.41 10.94
C GLN A 88 -33.54 -22.90 10.75
N VAL A 89 -34.55 -22.08 11.06
CA VAL A 89 -34.43 -20.61 11.00
C VAL A 89 -33.39 -20.10 11.99
N ARG A 90 -33.32 -20.70 13.19
CA ARG A 90 -32.30 -20.37 14.19
C ARG A 90 -30.90 -20.71 13.67
N GLN A 91 -30.71 -21.88 13.09
CA GLN A 91 -29.44 -22.30 12.51
C GLN A 91 -29.02 -21.37 11.35
N ALA A 92 -29.96 -21.05 10.45
CA ALA A 92 -29.71 -20.13 9.35
C ALA A 92 -29.31 -18.73 9.84
N ARG A 93 -30.01 -18.19 10.86
CA ARG A 93 -29.65 -16.90 11.46
C ARG A 93 -28.25 -16.91 12.07
N LEU A 94 -27.92 -17.95 12.84
CA LEU A 94 -26.61 -18.05 13.48
C LEU A 94 -25.50 -18.22 12.42
N PHE A 95 -25.75 -19.00 11.37
CA PHE A 95 -24.82 -19.16 10.26
C PHE A 95 -24.58 -17.83 9.54
N LEU A 96 -25.63 -17.08 9.19
CA LEU A 96 -25.48 -15.77 8.55
C LEU A 96 -24.73 -14.79 9.46
N TYR A 97 -25.04 -14.76 10.75
CA TYR A 97 -24.39 -13.89 11.72
C TYR A 97 -22.90 -14.23 11.91
N GLN A 98 -22.55 -15.51 12.00
CA GLN A 98 -21.16 -15.94 12.10
C GLN A 98 -20.37 -15.59 10.84
N ASN A 99 -20.97 -15.78 9.65
CA ASN A 99 -20.32 -15.40 8.40
C ASN A 99 -20.20 -13.88 8.24
N SER A 100 -21.20 -13.09 8.64
CA SER A 100 -21.11 -11.62 8.58
C SER A 100 -20.04 -11.11 9.53
N LEU A 101 -19.98 -11.62 10.76
CA LEU A 101 -18.93 -11.27 11.72
C LEU A 101 -17.53 -11.65 11.23
N ALA A 102 -17.37 -12.83 10.61
CA ALA A 102 -16.10 -13.26 10.05
C ALA A 102 -15.63 -12.33 8.92
N VAL A 103 -16.55 -11.91 8.05
CA VAL A 103 -16.26 -10.96 6.97
C VAL A 103 -15.92 -9.57 7.52
N GLU A 104 -16.70 -9.07 8.47
CA GLU A 104 -16.43 -7.78 9.14
C GLU A 104 -15.05 -7.78 9.82
N THR A 105 -14.71 -8.86 10.52
CA THR A 105 -13.43 -8.99 11.22
C THR A 105 -12.27 -9.06 10.23
N CYS A 106 -12.41 -9.81 9.13
CA CYS A 106 -11.39 -9.88 8.08
C CYS A 106 -11.18 -8.51 7.42
N PHE A 107 -12.27 -7.82 7.09
CA PHE A 107 -12.21 -6.49 6.49
C PHE A 107 -11.58 -5.46 7.44
N ASN A 108 -11.97 -5.46 8.71
CA ASN A 108 -11.39 -4.58 9.72
C ASN A 108 -9.89 -4.85 9.92
N ASN A 109 -9.48 -6.12 9.95
CA ASN A 109 -8.07 -6.49 10.05
C ASN A 109 -7.28 -6.08 8.81
N PHE A 110 -7.87 -6.22 7.62
CA PHE A 110 -7.26 -5.78 6.37
C PHE A 110 -7.08 -4.26 6.34
N LEU A 111 -8.13 -3.49 6.65
CA LEU A 111 -8.05 -2.03 6.74
C LEU A 111 -7.05 -1.58 7.80
N SER A 112 -7.07 -2.19 8.98
CA SER A 112 -6.13 -1.88 10.05
C SER A 112 -4.69 -2.10 9.60
N ARG A 113 -4.42 -3.18 8.85
CA ARG A 113 -3.09 -3.45 8.31
C ARG A 113 -2.70 -2.50 7.18
N ALA A 114 -3.62 -2.18 6.29
CA ALA A 114 -3.40 -1.21 5.23
C ALA A 114 -3.08 0.18 5.82
N LEU A 115 -3.88 0.67 6.75
CA LEU A 115 -3.65 1.94 7.45
C LEU A 115 -2.35 1.93 8.26
N HIS A 116 -2.01 0.82 8.92
CA HIS A 116 -0.74 0.71 9.63
C HIS A 116 0.46 0.80 8.66
N ILE A 117 0.34 0.18 7.49
CA ILE A 117 1.35 0.27 6.44
C ILE A 117 1.44 1.71 5.92
N GLU A 118 0.31 2.36 5.64
CA GLU A 118 0.27 3.77 5.21
C GLU A 118 0.86 4.72 6.25
N ASN A 119 0.56 4.52 7.54
CA ASN A 119 1.13 5.29 8.63
C ASN A 119 2.64 5.06 8.75
N ALA A 120 3.11 3.82 8.61
CA ALA A 120 4.53 3.51 8.61
C ALA A 120 5.26 4.18 7.42
N PHE A 121 4.65 4.18 6.23
CA PHE A 121 5.17 4.89 5.07
C PHE A 121 5.18 6.41 5.29
N THR A 122 4.10 6.98 5.82
CA THR A 122 3.98 8.41 6.11
C THR A 122 5.06 8.83 7.11
N ASN A 123 5.25 8.07 8.20
CA ASN A 123 6.28 8.34 9.19
C ASN A 123 7.70 8.25 8.59
N THR A 124 7.94 7.26 7.72
CA THR A 124 9.22 7.10 7.03
C THR A 124 9.47 8.25 6.03
N VAL A 125 8.47 8.63 5.25
CA VAL A 125 8.58 9.76 4.31
C VAL A 125 8.77 11.07 5.07
N ALA A 126 8.07 11.26 6.19
CA ALA A 126 8.25 12.42 7.07
C ALA A 126 9.65 12.46 7.68
N SER A 127 10.23 11.30 8.04
CA SER A 127 11.60 11.24 8.57
C SER A 127 12.67 11.46 7.49
N LEU A 128 12.35 11.20 6.22
CA LEU A 128 13.23 11.47 5.08
C LEU A 128 13.19 12.94 4.62
N ALA A 129 12.09 13.64 4.91
CA ALA A 129 11.92 15.04 4.55
C ALA A 129 13.00 15.92 5.23
N PRO A 130 13.53 16.93 4.53
CA PRO A 130 14.57 17.77 5.09
C PRO A 130 13.97 18.60 6.24
N SER A 131 14.72 18.75 7.33
CA SER A 131 14.30 19.62 8.43
C SER A 131 14.17 21.05 7.92
N ALA A 132 13.21 21.80 8.48
CA ALA A 132 12.94 23.19 8.08
C ALA A 132 14.17 24.11 8.21
N GLU A 133 15.15 23.71 9.03
CA GLU A 133 16.41 24.41 9.26
C GLU A 133 17.43 24.22 8.12
N SER A 134 17.31 23.17 7.31
CA SER A 134 18.23 22.91 6.19
C SER A 134 18.02 23.86 5.00
N GLY A 135 16.88 24.56 4.94
CA GLY A 135 16.54 25.47 3.86
C GLY A 135 16.22 24.81 2.51
N GLU A 136 16.23 23.48 2.42
CA GLU A 136 15.91 22.76 1.19
C GLU A 136 14.40 22.82 0.88
N ARG A 137 14.06 23.31 -0.32
CA ARG A 137 12.66 23.41 -0.77
C ARG A 137 12.30 22.23 -1.67
N LEU A 138 11.61 21.25 -1.08
CA LEU A 138 11.11 20.05 -1.77
C LEU A 138 10.23 20.35 -3.00
N LEU A 139 9.38 21.38 -2.94
CA LEU A 139 8.44 21.67 -4.02
C LEU A 139 9.13 22.16 -5.32
N PRO A 140 9.92 23.25 -5.31
CA PRO A 140 10.64 23.65 -6.53
C PRO A 140 11.70 22.62 -6.93
N GLY A 141 12.49 22.10 -5.97
CA GLY A 141 13.52 21.10 -6.27
C GLY A 141 12.95 19.81 -6.86
N GLY A 142 11.88 19.28 -6.28
CA GLY A 142 11.21 18.08 -6.75
C GLY A 142 10.61 18.23 -8.15
N VAL A 143 10.01 19.40 -8.46
CA VAL A 143 9.51 19.66 -9.82
C VAL A 143 10.66 19.67 -10.83
N TYR A 144 11.80 20.28 -10.51
CA TYR A 144 12.96 20.27 -11.39
C TYR A 144 13.54 18.86 -11.59
N VAL A 145 13.52 18.01 -10.57
CA VAL A 145 13.89 16.59 -10.69
C VAL A 145 12.98 15.85 -11.68
N VAL A 146 11.66 16.07 -11.57
CA VAL A 146 10.69 15.49 -12.51
C VAL A 146 10.92 16.01 -13.93
N VAL A 147 11.19 17.30 -14.10
CA VAL A 147 11.51 17.90 -15.41
C VAL A 147 12.79 17.29 -15.99
N ALA A 148 13.85 17.11 -15.19
CA ALA A 148 15.09 16.47 -15.63
C ALA A 148 14.87 15.01 -16.06
N ALA A 149 14.06 14.25 -15.32
CA ALA A 149 13.66 12.91 -15.71
C ALA A 149 12.87 12.91 -17.03
N MET A 150 11.94 13.85 -17.22
CA MET A 150 11.20 14.01 -18.47
C MET A 150 12.12 14.36 -19.64
N ALA A 151 13.09 15.25 -19.44
CA ALA A 151 14.12 15.55 -20.43
C ALA A 151 14.92 14.30 -20.80
N GLY A 152 15.26 13.46 -19.82
CA GLY A 152 15.89 12.14 -20.06
C GLY A 152 15.04 11.23 -20.95
N SER A 153 13.72 11.20 -20.73
CA SER A 153 12.78 10.44 -21.55
C SER A 153 12.74 10.92 -23.00
N ILE A 154 12.77 12.25 -23.21
CA ILE A 154 12.85 12.83 -24.56
C ILE A 154 14.16 12.44 -25.24
N VAL A 155 15.29 12.49 -24.53
CA VAL A 155 16.62 12.12 -25.05
C VAL A 155 16.68 10.64 -25.46
N ALA A 156 16.01 9.75 -24.72
CA ALA A 156 15.95 8.34 -25.05
C ALA A 156 14.75 7.94 -25.93
N ARG A 157 13.96 8.91 -26.41
CA ARG A 157 12.71 8.65 -27.16
C ARG A 157 12.91 7.72 -28.36
N ASN A 158 14.04 7.83 -29.06
CA ASN A 158 14.39 7.01 -30.21
C ASN A 158 15.51 5.99 -29.93
N ARG A 159 15.74 5.68 -28.66
CA ARG A 159 16.74 4.69 -28.24
C ARG A 159 16.00 3.48 -27.68
N GLY A 160 16.63 2.30 -27.77
CA GLY A 160 16.00 1.02 -27.39
C GLY A 160 15.41 1.01 -25.98
N VAL A 161 14.60 -0.01 -25.67
CA VAL A 161 13.81 -0.09 -24.42
C VAL A 161 14.65 0.15 -23.17
N ILE A 162 15.88 -0.36 -23.14
CA ILE A 162 16.81 -0.19 -22.01
C ILE A 162 17.13 1.29 -21.76
N LEU A 163 17.46 2.05 -22.81
CA LEU A 163 17.75 3.47 -22.70
C LEU A 163 16.51 4.28 -22.36
N ARG A 164 15.34 3.87 -22.86
CA ARG A 164 14.06 4.52 -22.56
C ARG A 164 13.67 4.43 -21.10
N THR A 165 14.06 3.37 -20.39
CA THR A 165 13.82 3.23 -18.95
C THR A 165 14.99 3.74 -18.11
N ALA A 166 16.23 3.58 -18.57
CA ALA A 166 17.40 3.97 -17.81
C ALA A 166 17.65 5.48 -17.84
N SER A 167 17.41 6.18 -18.96
CA SER A 167 17.73 7.60 -19.06
C SER A 167 16.89 8.51 -18.15
N PRO A 168 15.55 8.32 -17.98
CA PRO A 168 14.77 9.16 -17.09
C PRO A 168 15.17 8.92 -15.62
N LEU A 169 15.47 7.66 -15.28
CA LEU A 169 15.95 7.29 -13.95
C LEU A 169 17.33 7.88 -13.66
N ALA A 170 18.27 7.76 -14.61
CA ALA A 170 19.61 8.30 -14.45
C ALA A 170 19.60 9.83 -14.31
N LEU A 171 18.91 10.55 -15.20
CA LEU A 171 18.86 12.01 -15.10
C LEU A 171 18.04 12.47 -13.89
N GLY A 172 16.95 11.78 -13.55
CA GLY A 172 16.17 12.08 -12.35
C GLY A 172 16.96 11.87 -11.07
N THR A 173 17.70 10.76 -10.94
CA THR A 173 18.54 10.49 -9.77
C THR A 173 19.69 11.47 -9.64
N VAL A 174 20.36 11.82 -10.74
CA VAL A 174 21.41 12.86 -10.75
C VAL A 174 20.85 14.23 -10.37
N ALA A 175 19.67 14.59 -10.88
CA ALA A 175 19.01 15.83 -10.50
C ALA A 175 18.59 15.82 -9.02
N ALA A 176 18.09 14.69 -8.51
CA ALA A 176 17.73 14.57 -7.09
C ALA A 176 18.95 14.76 -6.18
N TRP A 177 20.08 14.18 -6.55
CA TRP A 177 21.33 14.29 -5.79
C TRP A 177 21.91 15.71 -5.79
N THR A 178 21.71 16.46 -6.88
CA THR A 178 22.24 17.82 -7.03
C THR A 178 21.30 18.89 -6.47
N LEU A 179 19.98 18.74 -6.61
CA LEU A 179 18.99 19.73 -6.18
C LEU A 179 18.46 19.48 -4.77
N LEU A 180 18.47 18.24 -4.29
CA LEU A 180 17.93 17.85 -2.97
C LEU A 180 18.95 16.99 -2.18
N PRO A 181 20.16 17.51 -1.90
CA PRO A 181 21.25 16.70 -1.38
C PRO A 181 21.01 16.15 0.04
N VAL A 182 20.36 16.88 0.95
CA VAL A 182 20.07 16.38 2.31
C VAL A 182 19.04 15.26 2.26
N THR A 183 17.95 15.44 1.49
CA THR A 183 16.94 14.38 1.36
C THR A 183 17.53 13.10 0.79
N MET A 184 18.42 13.22 -0.20
CA MET A 184 18.99 12.05 -0.86
C MET A 184 20.00 11.32 0.03
N ARG A 185 20.68 12.04 0.93
CA ARG A 185 21.49 11.44 2.00
C ARG A 185 20.63 10.66 2.99
N ASN A 186 19.52 11.25 3.47
CA ASN A 186 18.59 10.58 4.37
C ASN A 186 18.00 9.31 3.73
N VAL A 187 17.64 9.38 2.43
CA VAL A 187 17.17 8.22 1.67
C VAL A 187 18.26 7.16 1.58
N SER A 188 19.51 7.54 1.31
CA SER A 188 20.62 6.58 1.25
C SER A 188 20.91 5.94 2.61
N ASP A 189 20.79 6.68 3.71
CA ASP A 189 20.96 6.16 5.06
C ASP A 189 19.87 5.15 5.41
N LEU A 190 18.61 5.44 5.02
CA LEU A 190 17.51 4.49 5.19
C LEU A 190 17.73 3.21 4.37
N VAL A 191 18.14 3.35 3.09
CA VAL A 191 18.45 2.19 2.24
C VAL A 191 19.56 1.36 2.89
N TRP A 192 20.59 2.01 3.43
CA TRP A 192 21.68 1.35 4.12
C TRP A 192 21.22 0.60 5.39
N GLU A 193 20.29 1.15 6.17
CA GLU A 193 19.69 0.45 7.32
C GLU A 193 18.90 -0.80 6.92
N TYR A 194 18.17 -0.74 5.81
CA TYR A 194 17.48 -1.91 5.27
C TYR A 194 18.45 -2.94 4.71
N GLU A 195 19.49 -2.48 4.02
CA GLU A 195 20.52 -3.31 3.41
C GLU A 195 21.33 -4.08 4.46
N LYS A 196 21.64 -3.48 5.61
CA LYS A 196 22.29 -4.17 6.75
C LYS A 196 21.54 -5.40 7.23
N ARG A 197 20.23 -5.50 7.01
CA ARG A 197 19.43 -6.68 7.37
C ARG A 197 19.75 -7.89 6.48
N VAL A 198 20.36 -7.66 5.31
CA VAL A 198 20.77 -8.70 4.36
C VAL A 198 22.29 -8.62 4.14
N PRO A 199 23.09 -9.41 4.88
CA PRO A 199 24.55 -9.25 4.91
C PRO A 199 25.21 -9.39 3.54
N ALA A 200 24.67 -10.28 2.69
CA ALA A 200 25.17 -10.49 1.33
C ALA A 200 25.11 -9.21 0.46
N VAL A 201 24.10 -8.37 0.64
CA VAL A 201 23.96 -7.13 -0.15
C VAL A 201 24.86 -6.04 0.45
N ALA A 202 24.86 -5.91 1.77
CA ALA A 202 25.70 -4.94 2.48
C ALA A 202 27.20 -5.10 2.16
N ASP A 203 27.71 -6.34 2.14
CA ASP A 203 29.10 -6.61 1.80
C ASP A 203 29.42 -6.20 0.34
N THR A 204 28.50 -6.46 -0.59
CA THR A 204 28.68 -6.06 -1.99
C THR A 204 28.66 -4.54 -2.17
N HIS A 205 27.81 -3.81 -1.44
CA HIS A 205 27.80 -2.36 -1.46
C HIS A 205 29.11 -1.79 -0.96
N LEU A 206 29.63 -2.28 0.17
CA LEU A 206 30.91 -1.83 0.72
C LEU A 206 32.06 -2.10 -0.26
N GLN A 207 32.07 -3.26 -0.91
CA GLN A 207 33.06 -3.59 -1.94
C GLN A 207 32.99 -2.61 -3.12
N VAL A 208 31.80 -2.41 -3.69
CA VAL A 208 31.60 -1.49 -4.81
C VAL A 208 32.01 -0.06 -4.44
N ARG A 209 31.65 0.39 -3.23
CA ARG A 209 32.02 1.71 -2.72
C ARG A 209 33.54 1.84 -2.59
N SER A 210 34.22 0.86 -1.99
CA SER A 210 35.67 0.90 -1.83
C SER A 210 36.41 0.93 -3.17
N GLN A 211 35.90 0.20 -4.17
CA GLN A 211 36.44 0.21 -5.53
C GLN A 211 36.23 1.57 -6.19
N ALA A 212 35.05 2.18 -6.04
CA ALA A 212 34.77 3.50 -6.56
C ALA A 212 35.65 4.58 -5.91
N GLU A 213 35.81 4.56 -4.59
CA GLU A 213 36.71 5.48 -3.86
C GLU A 213 38.15 5.33 -4.34
N HIS A 214 38.62 4.09 -4.52
CA HIS A 214 39.96 3.82 -5.05
C HIS A 214 40.14 4.32 -6.48
N LEU A 215 39.17 4.09 -7.37
CA LEU A 215 39.19 4.58 -8.75
C LEU A 215 39.16 6.10 -8.81
N TRP A 216 38.40 6.76 -7.93
CA TRP A 216 38.36 8.20 -7.85
C TRP A 216 39.71 8.77 -7.42
N TYR A 217 40.28 8.25 -6.33
CA TYR A 217 41.56 8.72 -5.82
C TYR A 217 42.70 8.48 -6.83
N THR A 218 42.76 7.30 -7.43
CA THR A 218 43.76 6.97 -8.44
C THR A 218 43.57 7.79 -9.71
N GLY A 219 42.34 8.04 -10.15
CA GLY A 219 42.03 8.88 -11.30
C GLY A 219 42.42 10.35 -11.08
N VAL A 220 42.13 10.92 -9.91
CA VAL A 220 42.57 12.27 -9.54
C VAL A 220 44.10 12.35 -9.53
N ALA A 221 44.78 11.37 -8.94
CA ALA A 221 46.24 11.31 -8.93
C ALA A 221 46.84 11.19 -10.35
N HIS A 222 46.24 10.40 -11.26
CA HIS A 222 46.73 10.23 -12.63
C HIS A 222 46.28 11.33 -13.60
N SER A 223 45.33 12.19 -13.21
CA SER A 223 44.88 13.32 -14.03
C SER A 223 46.00 14.33 -14.29
N GLY A 224 46.95 14.47 -13.36
CA GLY A 224 48.13 15.31 -13.51
C GLY A 224 49.04 14.82 -14.65
N MET A 225 49.29 13.51 -14.73
CA MET A 225 50.08 12.90 -15.80
C MET A 225 49.37 13.01 -17.15
N ALA A 226 48.05 12.84 -17.20
CA ALA A 226 47.28 13.00 -18.42
C ALA A 226 47.34 14.44 -18.98
N ARG A 227 47.28 15.46 -18.09
CA ARG A 227 47.46 16.86 -18.49
C ARG A 227 48.85 17.12 -19.06
N ALA A 228 49.90 16.64 -18.39
CA ALA A 228 51.27 16.78 -18.88
C ALA A 228 51.46 16.12 -20.26
N MET A 229 50.89 14.94 -20.48
CA MET A 229 50.94 14.25 -21.77
C MET A 229 50.18 15.01 -22.87
N MET A 230 49.06 15.65 -22.55
CA MET A 230 48.35 16.49 -23.51
C MET A 230 49.16 17.72 -23.90
N GLU A 231 49.80 18.38 -22.94
CA GLU A 231 50.67 19.53 -23.18
C GLU A 231 51.86 19.16 -24.06
N GLU A 232 52.51 18.02 -23.79
CA GLU A 232 53.59 17.48 -24.62
C GLU A 232 53.12 17.22 -26.07
N LYS A 233 51.96 16.60 -26.25
CA LYS A 233 51.40 16.35 -27.59
C LYS A 233 51.01 17.62 -28.34
N ILE A 234 50.50 18.63 -27.64
CA ILE A 234 50.22 19.95 -28.25
C ILE A 234 51.53 20.60 -28.67
N GLY A 235 52.57 20.49 -27.85
CA GLY A 235 53.92 20.94 -28.17
C GLY A 235 54.50 20.25 -29.40
N ASP A 236 54.42 18.93 -29.48
CA ASP A 236 54.89 18.16 -30.64
C ASP A 236 54.08 18.43 -31.91
N ALA A 237 52.77 18.66 -31.78
CA ALA A 237 51.94 19.08 -32.90
C ALA A 237 52.36 20.45 -33.43
N ARG A 238 52.66 21.41 -32.55
CA ARG A 238 53.22 22.71 -32.94
C ARG A 238 54.56 22.57 -33.65
N LYS A 239 55.49 21.78 -33.11
CA LYS A 239 56.80 21.54 -33.74
C LYS A 239 56.68 20.92 -35.12
N LYS A 240 55.76 19.97 -35.32
CA LYS A 240 55.50 19.36 -36.64
C LYS A 240 54.90 20.35 -37.62
N LEU A 241 54.00 21.23 -37.15
CA LEU A 241 53.48 22.33 -37.96
C LEU A 241 54.58 23.31 -38.37
N GLU A 242 55.46 23.68 -37.43
CA GLU A 242 56.63 24.53 -37.71
C GLU A 242 57.60 23.86 -38.68
N GLU A 243 57.85 22.55 -38.54
CA GLU A 243 58.71 21.80 -39.46
C GLU A 243 58.12 21.79 -40.88
N VAL A 244 56.81 21.54 -41.02
CA VAL A 244 56.11 21.56 -42.32
C VAL A 244 56.11 22.96 -42.94
N VAL A 245 55.89 24.01 -42.15
CA VAL A 245 56.01 25.40 -42.61
C VAL A 245 57.44 25.75 -43.02
N SER A 246 58.44 25.23 -42.29
CA SER A 246 59.86 25.48 -42.58
C SER A 246 60.38 24.71 -43.78
N LYS A 247 59.82 23.53 -44.08
CA LYS A 247 60.25 22.67 -45.19
C LYS A 247 59.68 23.09 -46.56
N GLY A 248 58.67 23.96 -46.61
CA GLY A 248 58.00 24.37 -47.85
C GLY A 248 57.24 23.20 -48.50
N HIS A 249 56.06 23.37 -49.07
CA HIS A 249 55.84 24.05 -50.35
C HIS A 249 56.81 25.18 -50.72
#